data_AF-A0A7S2CTG1-F1
#
_entry.id   AF-A0A7S2CTG1-F1
#
_cell.length_a   1.000
_cell.length_b   1.000
_cell.length_c   1.000
_cell.angle_alpha   90.00
_cell.angle_beta   90.00
_cell.angle_gamma   90.00
#
_symmetry.space_group_name_H-M   'P 1'
#
loop_
_entity.id
_entity.type
_entity.pdbx_description
1 polymer ?
#
loop_
_entity_poly.entity_id
_entity_poly.type
_entity_poly.pdbx_seq_one_letter_code
_entity_poly.pdbx_strand_id
1 'polypeptide(L)'
;SHSTPSWRGFTALDTVLVGGRRFEIIESGVEPWPPDAPVFPARVRWLDEETGTAASIVLAESLSPLIREWCELVKSTERERQAGQLEAILNDLGPMPDAEDADDCALWACALINPIPALGVSKEVRPAMLESNDVLTRVEVVRGAIVDSIDRLRQLPPGPFEVEPPPSRRK
;
A
#
# COMPACT_ATOMS: atom_id res chain seq x y z
N SER A 1 -13.56 26.87 -26.64
CA SER A 1 -13.01 27.11 -25.29
C SER A 1 -13.87 26.36 -24.30
N HIS A 2 -13.31 25.36 -23.63
CA HIS A 2 -14.02 24.65 -22.56
C HIS A 2 -13.25 24.89 -21.28
N SER A 3 -13.85 25.75 -20.45
CA SER A 3 -13.38 26.05 -19.11
C SER A 3 -13.57 24.78 -18.28
N THR A 4 -12.47 24.19 -17.82
CA THR A 4 -12.50 23.20 -16.76
C THR A 4 -13.07 23.87 -15.51
N PRO A 5 -14.00 23.23 -14.78
CA PRO A 5 -14.43 23.73 -13.48
C PRO A 5 -13.20 23.76 -12.57
N SER A 6 -12.87 24.93 -12.05
CA SER A 6 -11.85 25.05 -11.02
C SER A 6 -12.38 24.34 -9.77
N TRP A 7 -11.84 23.17 -9.44
CA TRP A 7 -12.02 22.50 -8.17
C TRP A 7 -11.36 23.35 -7.07
N ARG A 8 -12.00 24.46 -6.68
CA ARG A 8 -11.63 25.25 -5.50
C ARG A 8 -12.34 24.62 -4.31
N GLY A 9 -11.59 23.98 -3.42
CA GLY A 9 -12.17 23.46 -2.18
C GLY A 9 -11.32 22.48 -1.39
N PHE A 10 -10.37 21.79 -2.03
CA PHE A 10 -9.39 21.00 -1.27
C PHE A 10 -8.22 21.90 -0.88
N THR A 11 -8.28 22.42 0.34
CA THR A 11 -7.05 22.75 1.06
C THR A 11 -6.42 21.41 1.40
N ALA A 12 -5.26 21.10 0.82
CA ALA A 12 -4.46 20.00 1.32
C ALA A 12 -4.21 20.30 2.80
N LEU A 13 -4.72 19.44 3.68
CA LEU A 13 -4.32 19.49 5.08
C LEU A 13 -2.88 18.97 5.09
N ASP A 14 -1.92 19.82 5.45
CA ASP A 14 -0.53 19.42 5.72
C ASP A 14 -0.45 18.63 7.04
N THR A 15 -1.30 17.61 7.18
CA THR A 15 -1.34 16.74 8.34
C THR A 15 -0.73 15.41 7.96
N VAL A 16 0.41 15.10 8.58
CA VAL A 16 1.02 13.77 8.48
C VAL A 16 0.21 12.81 9.35
N LEU A 17 -0.35 11.78 8.72
CA LEU A 17 -0.99 10.66 9.42
C LEU A 17 -0.03 9.49 9.45
N VAL A 18 0.19 8.94 10.65
CA VAL A 18 0.98 7.73 10.86
C VAL A 18 0.04 6.67 11.43
N GLY A 19 0.12 5.46 10.88
CA GLY A 19 -0.60 4.32 11.42
C GLY A 19 -0.19 4.08 12.87
N GLY A 20 -1.16 3.95 13.77
CA GLY A 20 -0.91 3.63 15.18
C GLY A 20 -0.96 2.13 15.40
N ARG A 21 -2.13 1.65 15.85
CA ARG A 21 -2.36 0.25 16.22
C ARG A 21 -3.51 -0.35 15.41
N ARG A 22 -3.43 -1.65 15.10
CA ARG A 22 -4.53 -2.37 14.44
C ARG A 22 -5.74 -2.50 15.36
N PHE A 23 -6.92 -2.46 14.76
CA PHE A 23 -8.19 -2.60 15.46
C PHE A 23 -9.22 -3.33 14.60
N GLU A 24 -10.18 -3.98 15.25
CA GLU A 24 -11.38 -4.52 14.64
C GLU A 24 -12.52 -3.53 14.82
N ILE A 25 -13.28 -3.25 13.75
CA ILE A 25 -14.52 -2.47 13.83
C ILE A 25 -15.62 -3.39 14.33
N ILE A 26 -16.18 -3.08 15.49
CA ILE A 26 -17.26 -3.85 16.12
C ILE A 26 -18.61 -3.36 15.65
N GLU A 27 -18.73 -2.06 15.46
CA GLU A 27 -19.97 -1.39 15.13
C GLU A 27 -19.66 -0.05 14.46
N SER A 28 -20.30 0.20 13.33
CA SER A 28 -20.20 1.48 12.61
C SER A 28 -21.46 2.29 12.83
N GLY A 29 -21.31 3.55 13.24
CA GLY A 29 -22.40 4.51 13.27
C GLY A 29 -22.76 4.95 11.86
N VAL A 30 -24.06 5.15 11.62
CA VAL A 30 -24.58 5.68 10.35
C VAL A 30 -24.81 7.19 10.39
N GLU A 31 -24.82 7.77 11.60
CA GLU A 31 -24.98 9.20 11.81
C GLU A 31 -23.62 9.90 11.86
N PRO A 32 -23.42 11.00 11.11
CA PRO A 32 -22.17 11.73 11.15
C PRO A 32 -21.93 12.37 12.52
N TRP A 33 -20.66 12.39 12.96
CA TRP A 33 -20.22 13.05 14.18
C TRP A 33 -18.89 13.80 13.96
N PRO A 34 -18.86 15.14 14.13
CA PRO A 34 -19.99 16.02 14.43
C PRO A 34 -21.04 16.09 13.30
N PRO A 35 -22.31 16.48 13.58
CA PRO A 35 -23.44 16.38 12.62
C PRO A 35 -23.23 17.04 11.26
N ASP A 36 -22.43 18.11 11.22
CA ASP A 36 -22.15 18.89 10.00
C ASP A 36 -20.85 18.46 9.29
N ALA A 37 -20.22 17.36 9.73
CA ALA A 37 -19.00 16.82 9.14
C ALA A 37 -19.22 15.44 8.54
N PRO A 38 -18.57 15.08 7.41
CA PRO A 38 -18.68 13.75 6.81
C PRO A 38 -17.80 12.71 7.54
N VAL A 39 -17.84 12.70 8.87
CA VAL A 39 -17.06 11.82 9.74
C VAL A 39 -18.03 10.89 10.44
N PHE A 40 -17.79 9.58 10.39
CA PHE A 40 -18.69 8.59 10.99
C PHE A 40 -18.02 7.94 12.20
N PRO A 41 -18.69 7.90 13.36
CA PRO A 41 -18.14 7.24 14.54
C PRO A 41 -18.14 5.72 14.34
N ALA A 42 -17.13 5.06 14.88
CA ALA A 42 -17.07 3.60 14.93
C ALA A 42 -16.61 3.16 16.32
N ARG A 43 -17.19 2.06 16.81
CA ARG A 43 -16.72 1.37 18.01
C ARG A 43 -15.71 0.32 17.58
N VAL A 44 -14.53 0.37 18.18
CA VAL A 44 -13.40 -0.47 17.80
C VAL A 44 -12.91 -1.31 18.98
N ARG A 45 -12.33 -2.47 18.69
CA ARG A 45 -11.54 -3.27 19.62
C ARG A 45 -10.09 -3.23 19.17
N TRP A 46 -9.21 -2.74 20.04
CA TRP A 46 -7.76 -2.76 19.77
C TRP A 46 -7.26 -4.20 19.74
N LEU A 47 -6.49 -4.54 18.71
CA LEU A 47 -5.85 -5.86 18.59
C LEU A 47 -4.51 -5.83 19.30
N ASP A 48 -4.17 -6.85 20.08
CA ASP A 48 -2.88 -6.94 20.76
C ASP A 48 -1.72 -7.06 19.76
N GLU A 49 -0.56 -6.55 20.16
CA GLU A 49 0.66 -6.71 19.40
C GLU A 49 1.01 -8.20 19.39
N GLU A 50 1.12 -8.75 18.19
CA GLU A 50 1.49 -10.15 17.99
C GLU A 50 3.00 -10.22 17.81
N THR A 51 3.67 -11.04 18.61
CA THR A 51 5.09 -11.29 18.40
C THR A 51 5.28 -12.24 17.22
N GLY A 52 6.26 -11.93 16.37
CA GLY A 52 6.67 -12.84 15.30
C GLY A 52 7.06 -14.22 15.83
N THR A 53 6.71 -15.25 15.08
CA THR A 53 7.22 -16.61 15.28
C THR A 53 8.57 -16.75 14.58
N ALA A 54 9.35 -17.79 14.91
CA ALA A 54 10.57 -18.10 14.16
C ALA A 54 10.31 -18.28 12.66
N ALA A 55 9.15 -18.83 12.28
CA ALA A 55 8.76 -18.98 10.88
C ALA A 55 8.50 -17.63 10.20
N SER A 56 7.84 -16.68 10.88
CA SER A 56 7.60 -15.36 10.31
C SER A 56 8.87 -14.54 10.19
N ILE A 57 9.81 -14.67 11.13
CA ILE A 57 11.12 -14.00 11.06
C ILE A 57 11.91 -14.50 9.86
N VAL A 58 12.05 -15.83 9.70
CA VAL A 58 12.74 -16.42 8.53
C VAL A 58 12.08 -15.99 7.22
N LEU A 59 10.75 -15.89 7.20
CA LEU A 59 10.06 -15.42 6.00
C LEU A 59 10.27 -13.93 5.75
N ALA A 60 10.32 -13.10 6.80
CA ALA A 60 10.61 -11.67 6.71
C ALA A 60 12.04 -11.40 6.23
N GLU A 61 13.04 -12.19 6.66
CA GLU A 61 14.41 -12.12 6.13
C GLU A 61 14.44 -12.27 4.59
N SER A 62 13.54 -13.10 4.05
CA SER A 62 13.44 -13.30 2.60
C SER A 62 12.86 -12.10 1.83
N LEU A 63 12.21 -11.14 2.50
CA LEU A 63 11.64 -9.96 1.85
C LEU A 63 12.70 -8.99 1.35
N SER A 64 13.80 -8.78 2.09
CA SER A 64 14.84 -7.81 1.72
C SER A 64 15.43 -8.02 0.31
N PRO A 65 15.89 -9.23 -0.07
CA PRO A 65 16.38 -9.46 -1.43
C PRO A 65 15.28 -9.32 -2.49
N LEU A 66 14.04 -9.73 -2.19
CA LEU A 66 12.90 -9.59 -3.12
C LEU A 66 12.54 -8.13 -3.36
N ILE A 67 12.52 -7.31 -2.31
CA ILE A 67 12.25 -5.87 -2.39
C ILE A 67 13.32 -5.17 -3.22
N ARG A 68 14.60 -5.51 -3.03
CA ARG A 68 15.70 -4.96 -3.84
C ARG A 68 15.49 -5.25 -5.32
N GLU A 69 15.26 -6.51 -5.66
CA GLU A 69 14.99 -6.92 -7.03
C GLU A 69 13.76 -6.21 -7.61
N TRP A 70 12.67 -6.15 -6.84
CA TRP A 70 11.45 -5.49 -7.27
C TRP A 70 11.68 -4.00 -7.57
N CYS A 71 12.41 -3.29 -6.71
CA CYS A 71 12.78 -1.89 -6.92
C CYS A 71 13.62 -1.71 -8.20
N GLU A 72 14.59 -2.59 -8.44
CA GLU A 72 15.41 -2.57 -9.66
C GLU A 72 14.56 -2.81 -10.92
N LEU A 73 13.61 -3.73 -10.86
CA LEU A 73 12.69 -4.02 -11.96
C LEU A 73 11.71 -2.87 -12.22
N VAL A 74 11.15 -2.25 -11.18
CA VAL A 74 10.27 -1.08 -11.30
C VAL A 74 10.97 0.07 -12.03
N LYS A 75 12.24 0.33 -11.68
CA LYS A 75 13.05 1.37 -12.35
C LYS A 75 13.43 0.98 -13.76
N SER A 76 14.03 -0.20 -13.95
CA SER A 76 14.54 -0.64 -15.26
C SER A 76 13.45 -0.89 -16.30
N THR A 77 12.20 -1.15 -15.86
CA THR A 77 11.03 -1.27 -16.74
C THR A 77 10.17 -0.01 -16.78
N GLU A 78 10.67 1.12 -16.26
CA GLU A 78 10.06 2.46 -16.37
C GLU A 78 8.59 2.50 -15.89
N ARG A 79 8.30 1.92 -14.72
CA ARG A 79 6.92 1.79 -14.20
C ARG A 79 6.43 2.98 -13.38
N GLU A 80 7.32 3.90 -13.07
CA GLU A 80 6.93 5.12 -12.36
C GLU A 80 5.96 5.93 -13.23
N ARG A 81 4.92 6.46 -12.60
CA ARG A 81 3.97 7.37 -13.28
C ARG A 81 4.48 8.81 -13.29
N GLN A 82 5.42 9.11 -12.40
CA GLN A 82 6.09 10.39 -12.24
C GLN A 82 7.56 10.10 -11.96
N ALA A 83 8.47 10.91 -12.50
CA ALA A 83 9.90 10.69 -12.29
C ALA A 83 10.25 10.77 -10.80
N GLY A 84 10.93 9.73 -10.28
CA GLY A 84 11.37 9.66 -8.89
C GLY A 84 10.27 9.27 -7.90
N GLN A 85 9.16 8.72 -8.39
CA GLN A 85 8.04 8.29 -7.55
C GLN A 85 8.46 7.21 -6.54
N LEU A 86 9.26 6.23 -6.96
CA LEU A 86 9.71 5.14 -6.10
C LEU A 86 10.65 5.67 -5.01
N GLU A 87 11.58 6.57 -5.34
CA GLU A 87 12.44 7.21 -4.35
C GLU A 87 11.63 8.02 -3.34
N ALA A 88 10.61 8.76 -3.79
CA ALA A 88 9.73 9.50 -2.88
C ALA A 88 9.01 8.54 -1.91
N ILE A 89 8.45 7.44 -2.41
CA ILE A 89 7.80 6.42 -1.57
C ILE A 89 8.77 5.84 -0.54
N LEU A 90 9.98 5.47 -0.96
CA LEU A 90 10.99 4.91 -0.06
C LEU A 90 11.43 5.92 1.01
N ASN A 91 11.54 7.21 0.66
CA ASN A 91 11.85 8.26 1.62
C ASN A 91 10.72 8.47 2.64
N ASP A 92 9.46 8.41 2.20
CA ASP A 92 8.29 8.56 3.06
C ASP A 92 8.12 7.37 4.02
N LEU A 93 8.42 6.15 3.56
CA LEU A 93 8.38 4.94 4.39
C LEU A 93 9.53 4.85 5.39
N GLY A 94 10.67 5.47 5.08
CA GLY A 94 11.90 5.32 5.85
C GLY A 94 12.55 3.94 5.68
N PRO A 95 13.53 3.60 6.54
CA PRO A 95 14.23 2.32 6.45
C PRO A 95 13.27 1.15 6.68
N MET A 96 13.51 0.04 5.97
CA MET A 96 12.81 -1.21 6.23
C MET A 96 13.15 -1.69 7.66
N PRO A 97 12.14 -2.10 8.46
CA PRO A 97 12.36 -2.69 9.78
C PRO A 97 13.19 -3.98 9.73
N ASP A 98 13.78 -4.34 10.87
CA ASP A 98 14.54 -5.59 11.04
C ASP A 98 13.61 -6.81 11.02
N ALA A 99 14.11 -7.97 10.56
CA ALA A 99 13.28 -9.15 10.36
C ALA A 99 12.68 -9.73 11.66
N GLU A 100 13.30 -9.42 12.80
CA GLU A 100 12.79 -9.67 14.14
C GLU A 100 11.43 -8.98 14.37
N ASP A 101 11.22 -7.83 13.74
CA ASP A 101 9.96 -7.07 13.71
C ASP A 101 9.14 -7.46 12.46
N ALA A 102 8.93 -8.77 12.27
CA ALA A 102 8.35 -9.34 11.05
C ALA A 102 7.00 -8.72 10.63
N ASP A 103 6.17 -8.28 11.58
CA ASP A 103 4.90 -7.62 11.28
C ASP A 103 5.12 -6.23 10.65
N ASP A 104 6.04 -5.45 11.22
CA ASP A 104 6.40 -4.13 10.71
C ASP A 104 7.10 -4.24 9.36
N CYS A 105 7.96 -5.26 9.15
CA CYS A 105 8.49 -5.56 7.82
C CYS A 105 7.37 -5.79 6.79
N ALA A 106 6.36 -6.57 7.15
CA ALA A 106 5.27 -6.90 6.25
C ALA A 106 4.39 -5.67 5.95
N LEU A 107 4.11 -4.83 6.94
CA LEU A 107 3.37 -3.57 6.77
C LEU A 107 4.15 -2.59 5.90
N TRP A 108 5.44 -2.42 6.17
CA TRP A 108 6.34 -1.58 5.37
C TRP A 108 6.37 -2.04 3.91
N ALA A 109 6.56 -3.34 3.67
CA ALA A 109 6.60 -3.92 2.34
C ALA A 109 5.25 -3.80 1.62
N CYS A 110 4.14 -3.96 2.34
CA CYS A 110 2.78 -3.79 1.81
C CYS A 110 2.56 -2.35 1.34
N ALA A 111 2.99 -1.37 2.13
CA ALA A 111 2.90 0.05 1.79
C ALA A 111 3.77 0.41 0.57
N LEU A 112 4.95 -0.20 0.44
CA LEU A 112 5.83 -0.01 -0.72
C LEU A 112 5.21 -0.50 -2.03
N ILE A 113 4.61 -1.69 -2.04
CA ILE A 113 4.08 -2.28 -3.29
C ILE A 113 2.67 -1.81 -3.65
N ASN A 114 1.90 -1.29 -2.69
CA ASN A 114 0.60 -0.67 -2.90
C ASN A 114 0.59 0.79 -2.40
N PRO A 115 1.43 1.66 -2.98
CA PRO A 115 1.55 3.05 -2.54
C PRO A 115 0.37 3.89 -3.01
N ILE A 116 0.23 5.09 -2.44
CA ILE A 116 -0.68 6.12 -2.90
C ILE A 116 0.17 7.37 -3.24
N PRO A 117 0.23 7.82 -4.51
CA PRO A 117 -0.43 7.26 -5.69
C PRO A 117 0.17 5.91 -6.14
N ALA A 118 -0.67 5.06 -6.75
CA ALA A 118 -0.29 3.69 -7.12
C ALA A 118 0.70 3.63 -8.29
N LEU A 119 1.65 2.69 -8.23
CA LEU A 119 2.52 2.30 -9.35
C LEU A 119 1.79 1.38 -10.35
N GLY A 120 0.83 0.57 -9.87
CA GLY A 120 0.03 -0.34 -10.71
C GLY A 120 0.74 -1.64 -11.10
N VAL A 121 1.85 -1.99 -10.44
CA VAL A 121 2.69 -3.15 -10.77
C VAL A 121 2.44 -4.37 -9.88
N SER A 122 1.71 -4.21 -8.77
CA SER A 122 1.38 -5.28 -7.83
C SER A 122 -0.12 -5.37 -7.60
N LYS A 123 -0.60 -6.55 -7.17
CA LYS A 123 -1.98 -6.76 -6.75
C LYS A 123 -2.27 -5.98 -5.46
N GLU A 124 -3.51 -5.55 -5.28
CA GLU A 124 -3.94 -4.88 -4.05
C GLU A 124 -4.03 -5.90 -2.90
N VAL A 125 -3.14 -5.78 -1.92
CA VAL A 125 -3.05 -6.70 -0.76
C VAL A 125 -3.42 -6.06 0.57
N ARG A 126 -3.63 -4.74 0.66
CA ARG A 126 -3.91 -4.07 1.94
C ARG A 126 -5.12 -4.66 2.68
N PRO A 127 -6.25 -5.01 2.04
CA PRO A 127 -7.37 -5.65 2.74
C PRO A 127 -6.97 -6.98 3.38
N ALA A 128 -6.36 -7.89 2.59
CA ALA A 128 -5.94 -9.20 3.07
C ALA A 128 -4.89 -9.09 4.19
N MET A 129 -3.96 -8.12 4.08
CA MET A 129 -2.96 -7.83 5.09
C MET A 129 -3.60 -7.37 6.42
N LEU A 130 -4.57 -6.46 6.36
CA LEU A 130 -5.24 -5.92 7.54
C LEU A 130 -6.23 -6.91 8.19
N GLU A 131 -6.83 -7.80 7.39
CA GLU A 131 -7.77 -8.82 7.86
C GLU A 131 -7.08 -10.05 8.47
N SER A 132 -5.77 -10.21 8.26
CA SER A 132 -5.01 -11.37 8.74
C SER A 132 -4.76 -11.32 10.25
N ASN A 133 -5.04 -12.43 10.92
CA ASN A 133 -5.01 -12.55 12.39
C ASN A 133 -3.65 -12.96 12.97
N ASP A 134 -2.68 -13.27 12.13
CA ASP A 134 -1.34 -13.67 12.56
C ASP A 134 -0.23 -13.07 11.68
N VAL A 135 0.93 -12.81 12.29
CA VAL A 135 2.10 -12.21 11.62
C VAL A 135 2.59 -13.05 10.44
N LEU A 136 2.58 -14.38 10.56
CA LEU A 136 3.10 -15.26 9.50
C LEU A 136 2.28 -15.12 8.22
N THR A 137 0.95 -15.23 8.33
CA THR A 137 0.03 -15.03 7.20
C THR A 137 0.23 -13.65 6.56
N ARG A 138 0.44 -12.61 7.37
CA ARG A 138 0.70 -11.24 6.88
C ARG A 138 1.98 -11.17 6.03
N VAL A 139 3.07 -11.77 6.51
CA VAL A 139 4.33 -11.87 5.75
C VAL A 139 4.13 -12.70 4.47
N GLU A 140 3.38 -13.81 4.51
CA GLU A 140 3.09 -14.63 3.33
C GLU A 140 2.32 -13.88 2.25
N VAL A 141 1.30 -13.11 2.64
CA VAL A 141 0.46 -12.31 1.74
C VAL A 141 1.31 -11.31 0.96
N VAL A 142 2.13 -10.51 1.65
CA VAL A 142 2.94 -9.49 1.00
C VAL A 142 4.07 -10.11 0.18
N ARG A 143 4.71 -11.16 0.70
CA ARG A 143 5.77 -11.87 -0.02
C ARG A 143 5.25 -12.45 -1.33
N GLY A 144 4.10 -13.12 -1.29
CA GLY A 144 3.47 -13.67 -2.49
C GLY A 144 3.17 -12.58 -3.52
N ALA A 145 2.67 -11.42 -3.09
CA ALA A 145 2.42 -10.29 -3.97
C ALA A 145 3.68 -9.71 -4.62
N ILE A 146 4.78 -9.62 -3.87
CA ILE A 146 6.07 -9.17 -4.42
C ILE A 146 6.57 -10.16 -5.47
N VAL A 147 6.56 -11.47 -5.17
CA VAL A 147 6.98 -12.52 -6.10
C VAL A 147 6.16 -12.47 -7.39
N ASP A 148 4.83 -12.43 -7.27
CA ASP A 148 3.93 -12.33 -8.43
C ASP A 148 4.23 -11.06 -9.28
N SER A 149 4.50 -9.94 -8.60
CA SER A 149 4.82 -8.67 -9.25
C SER A 149 6.16 -8.72 -9.98
N ILE A 150 7.20 -9.29 -9.36
CA ILE A 150 8.53 -9.52 -9.97
C ILE A 150 8.37 -10.36 -11.24
N ASP A 151 7.67 -11.48 -11.16
CA ASP A 151 7.49 -12.39 -12.30
C ASP A 151 6.76 -11.71 -13.45
N ARG A 152 5.78 -10.85 -13.15
CA ARG A 152 5.10 -10.03 -14.16
C ARG A 152 6.03 -8.97 -14.76
N LEU A 153 6.80 -8.25 -13.94
CA LEU A 153 7.71 -7.20 -14.40
C LEU A 153 8.79 -7.74 -15.35
N ARG A 154 9.30 -8.94 -15.09
CA ARG A 154 10.28 -9.62 -15.97
C ARG A 154 9.72 -9.96 -17.36
N GLN A 155 8.41 -10.11 -17.51
CA GLN A 155 7.78 -10.54 -18.76
C GLN A 155 7.27 -9.36 -19.62
N LEU A 156 7.08 -8.19 -19.01
CA LEU A 156 6.44 -7.05 -19.66
C LEU A 156 7.47 -6.13 -20.34
N PRO A 157 7.14 -5.54 -21.51
CA PRO A 157 7.99 -4.52 -22.11
C PRO A 157 8.06 -3.27 -21.20
N PRO A 158 9.15 -2.48 -21.28
CA PRO A 158 9.29 -1.23 -20.52
C PRO A 158 8.16 -0.22 -20.82
N GLY A 159 7.85 0.62 -19.84
CA GLY A 159 6.92 1.74 -19.94
C GLY A 159 5.77 1.67 -18.94
N PRO A 160 5.07 2.78 -18.66
CA PRO A 160 3.90 2.76 -17.80
C PRO A 160 2.79 1.92 -18.45
N PHE A 161 1.91 1.33 -17.64
CA PHE A 161 0.70 0.70 -18.18
C PHE A 161 -0.12 1.77 -18.92
N GLU A 162 -0.22 1.66 -20.25
CA GLU A 162 -1.22 2.39 -21.01
C GLU A 162 -2.59 1.91 -20.53
N VAL A 163 -3.28 2.73 -19.75
CA VAL A 163 -4.70 2.54 -19.49
C VAL A 163 -5.39 2.96 -20.78
N GLU A 164 -5.93 1.99 -21.54
CA GLU A 164 -6.76 2.32 -22.70
C GLU A 164 -7.80 3.37 -22.29
N PRO A 165 -7.92 4.49 -23.02
CA PRO A 165 -8.91 5.50 -22.70
C PRO A 165 -10.31 4.85 -22.72
N PRO A 166 -11.19 5.19 -21.75
CA PRO A 166 -12.53 4.62 -21.73
C PRO A 166 -13.21 4.88 -23.08
N PRO A 167 -13.96 3.89 -23.62
CA PRO A 167 -14.58 4.03 -24.93
C PRO A 167 -15.40 5.32 -24.97
N SER A 168 -15.17 6.14 -26.00
CA SER A 168 -15.86 7.41 -26.15
C SER A 168 -17.36 7.14 -26.12
N ARG A 169 -18.08 7.63 -25.09
CA ARG A 169 -19.54 7.63 -25.11
C ARG A 169 -19.95 8.42 -26.35
N ARG A 170 -20.46 7.72 -27.38
CA ARG A 170 -21.09 8.38 -28.53
C ARG A 170 -22.22 9.25 -27.97
N LYS A 171 -22.17 10.54 -28.28
CA LYS A 171 -23.24 11.50 -28.00
C LYS A 171 -24.49 11.13 -28.79
#